data_AF-A0AAX3U6F9-F1
#
_entry.id   AF-A0AAX3U6F9-F1
#
_cell.length_a   1.000
_cell.length_b   1.000
_cell.length_c   1.000
_cell.angle_alpha   90.00
_cell.angle_beta   90.00
_cell.angle_gamma   90.00
#
_symmetry.space_group_name_H-M   'P 1'
#
loop_
_entity.id
_entity.type
_entity.pdbx_description
1 polymer ?
#
loop_
_entity_poly.entity_id
_entity_poly.type
_entity_poly.pdbx_seq_one_letter_code
_entity_poly.pdbx_strand_id
1 'polypeptide(L)'
;MLKLKENCSALSFKNIIKDDSTIGILMYGAGSQEHYKSEIDLLESCCISSPEYAEEFRSQINSYRQILDDPNYREGLYPRGIEKIIQQIIEPMSLWEAITSLTTDHFFASENYFRSLVDVSLTFLLSSEIAKLFNHKPADFALYNIWLTSKLKIQASDLVTSEEIEFIDNQFEVNGKRRDQRLTRLLNFRNKQIAHNSASDETQKDDFVYVTCFILRVWAILDAAYSPNCMPRPIHLDEHLFDQFYKIMSSVELSHVKAERLKFINELLSACSKDLVTGTYDGKRPFAELRVTVKIT
;
A
#
# COMPACT_ATOMS: atom_id res chain seq x y z
N MET A 1 18.32 -0.29 -9.22
CA MET A 1 19.24 -0.63 -8.12
C MET A 1 19.21 0.49 -7.08
N LEU A 2 19.22 0.17 -5.78
CA LEU A 2 19.29 1.16 -4.71
C LEU A 2 20.75 1.60 -4.48
N LYS A 3 21.15 2.72 -5.10
CA LYS A 3 22.53 3.22 -5.00
C LYS A 3 22.77 3.94 -3.67
N LEU A 4 23.85 3.58 -2.99
CA LEU A 4 24.31 4.30 -1.80
C LEU A 4 25.04 5.58 -2.20
N LYS A 5 24.93 6.60 -1.35
CA LYS A 5 25.81 7.79 -1.38
C LYS A 5 27.25 7.38 -1.10
N GLU A 6 28.18 8.20 -1.56
CA GLU A 6 29.61 8.02 -1.26
C GLU A 6 29.83 7.86 0.26
N ASN A 7 30.74 6.96 0.64
CA ASN A 7 31.12 6.65 2.02
C ASN A 7 30.01 6.04 2.91
N CYS A 8 28.88 5.62 2.34
CA CYS A 8 27.86 4.86 3.07
C CYS A 8 28.01 3.36 2.82
N SER A 9 27.88 2.55 3.88
CA SER A 9 27.93 1.08 3.81
C SER A 9 26.61 0.39 4.14
N ALA A 10 25.67 1.10 4.78
CA ALA A 10 24.39 0.54 5.21
C ALA A 10 23.24 1.05 4.33
N LEU A 11 22.44 0.11 3.81
CA LEU A 11 21.21 0.41 3.08
C LEU A 11 20.17 1.02 4.01
N SER A 12 19.87 2.30 3.80
CA SER A 12 18.82 3.03 4.52
C SER A 12 18.31 4.18 3.66
N PHE A 13 17.10 4.66 3.93
CA PHE A 13 16.53 5.78 3.19
C PHE A 13 17.44 7.02 3.24
N LYS A 14 18.07 7.32 4.38
CA LYS A 14 19.03 8.41 4.53
C LYS A 14 20.24 8.28 3.59
N ASN A 15 20.73 7.04 3.42
CA ASN A 15 22.01 6.75 2.78
C ASN A 15 21.92 6.50 1.29
N ILE A 16 20.73 6.27 0.74
CA ILE A 16 20.53 6.09 -0.71
C ILE A 16 20.48 7.43 -1.46
N ILE A 17 20.90 7.39 -2.73
CA ILE A 17 20.63 8.41 -3.75
C ILE A 17 19.15 8.33 -4.10
N LYS A 18 18.46 9.48 -4.19
CA LYS A 18 17.00 9.57 -4.34
C LYS A 18 16.66 10.13 -5.72
N ASP A 19 16.86 9.31 -6.74
CA ASP A 19 16.40 9.58 -8.09
C ASP A 19 15.04 8.92 -8.36
N ASP A 20 14.42 9.23 -9.51
CA ASP A 20 13.10 8.71 -9.87
C ASP A 20 13.05 7.17 -9.92
N SER A 21 14.12 6.53 -10.39
CA SER A 21 14.22 5.07 -10.42
C SER A 21 14.22 4.48 -9.01
N THR A 22 14.97 5.10 -8.10
CA THR A 22 15.05 4.70 -6.70
C THR A 22 13.71 4.86 -6.01
N ILE A 23 13.03 5.99 -6.20
CA ILE A 23 11.69 6.19 -5.64
C ILE A 23 10.70 5.17 -6.20
N GLY A 24 10.76 4.87 -7.51
CA GLY A 24 9.97 3.79 -8.11
C GLY A 24 10.18 2.44 -7.44
N ILE A 25 11.43 2.05 -7.16
CA ILE A 25 11.72 0.79 -6.44
C ILE A 25 11.16 0.82 -5.01
N LEU A 26 11.27 1.93 -4.28
CA LEU A 26 10.71 2.03 -2.93
C LEU A 26 9.18 2.00 -2.92
N MET A 27 8.58 2.58 -3.96
CA MET A 27 7.14 2.61 -4.14
C MET A 27 6.60 1.21 -4.43
N TYR A 28 7.08 0.56 -5.50
CA TYR A 28 6.51 -0.69 -6.01
C TYR A 28 7.17 -1.95 -5.43
N GLY A 29 8.39 -1.81 -4.90
CA GLY A 29 9.21 -2.93 -4.46
C GLY A 29 9.97 -3.59 -5.61
N ALA A 30 10.91 -4.46 -5.24
CA ALA A 30 11.57 -5.34 -6.21
C ALA A 30 10.78 -6.63 -6.38
N GLY A 31 10.72 -7.11 -7.63
CA GLY A 31 10.14 -8.41 -7.99
C GLY A 31 11.03 -9.58 -7.56
N SER A 32 10.53 -10.79 -7.74
CA SER A 32 11.32 -12.01 -7.49
C SER A 32 12.40 -12.21 -8.55
N GLN A 33 13.37 -13.06 -8.24
CA GLN A 33 14.44 -13.38 -9.18
C GLN A 33 13.88 -14.07 -10.43
N GLU A 34 12.89 -14.94 -10.25
CA GLU A 34 12.18 -15.63 -11.33
C GLU A 34 11.44 -14.65 -12.22
N HIS A 35 10.74 -13.67 -11.63
CA HIS A 35 10.04 -12.63 -12.37
C HIS A 35 11.01 -11.82 -13.23
N TYR A 36 12.13 -11.34 -12.67
CA TYR A 36 13.09 -10.57 -13.46
C TYR A 36 13.72 -11.39 -14.59
N LYS A 37 14.01 -12.67 -14.37
CA LYS A 37 14.52 -13.55 -15.43
C LYS A 37 13.50 -13.73 -16.54
N SER A 38 12.23 -14.01 -16.21
CA SER A 38 11.19 -14.18 -17.22
C SER A 38 10.94 -12.90 -18.04
N GLU A 39 10.94 -11.74 -17.37
CA GLU A 39 10.79 -10.45 -18.07
C GLU A 39 11.99 -10.14 -18.97
N ILE A 40 13.22 -10.48 -18.55
CA ILE A 40 14.40 -10.34 -19.42
C ILE A 40 14.24 -11.21 -20.68
N ASP A 41 13.89 -12.49 -20.53
CA ASP A 41 13.73 -13.42 -21.66
C ASP A 41 12.64 -12.93 -22.64
N LEU A 42 11.53 -12.40 -22.09
CA LEU A 42 10.45 -11.79 -22.88
C LEU A 42 10.94 -10.56 -23.65
N LEU A 43 11.60 -9.63 -22.97
CA LEU A 43 12.09 -8.39 -23.57
C LEU A 43 13.18 -8.65 -24.62
N GLU A 44 14.02 -9.67 -24.43
CA GLU A 44 15.00 -10.12 -25.43
C GLU A 44 14.30 -10.61 -26.70
N SER A 45 13.19 -11.34 -26.54
CA SER A 45 12.34 -11.76 -27.67
C SER A 45 11.71 -10.55 -28.37
N CYS A 46 11.20 -9.57 -27.60
CA CYS A 46 10.63 -8.33 -28.12
C CYS A 46 11.63 -7.47 -28.90
N CYS A 47 12.92 -7.48 -28.50
CA CYS A 47 13.98 -6.80 -29.25
C CYS A 47 14.13 -7.32 -30.68
N ILE A 48 13.78 -8.58 -30.92
CA ILE A 48 13.85 -9.22 -32.25
C ILE A 48 12.56 -8.93 -33.02
N SER A 49 11.39 -9.08 -32.38
CA SER A 49 10.09 -8.94 -33.04
C SER A 49 9.67 -7.50 -33.32
N SER A 50 10.17 -6.55 -32.54
CA SER A 50 9.81 -5.12 -32.60
C SER A 50 11.06 -4.24 -32.50
N PRO A 51 11.93 -4.28 -33.52
CA PRO A 51 13.24 -3.62 -33.50
C PRO A 51 13.17 -2.10 -33.30
N GLU A 52 12.06 -1.47 -33.68
CA GLU A 52 11.80 -0.05 -33.48
C GLU A 52 11.77 0.38 -32.00
N TYR A 53 11.54 -0.55 -31.07
CA TYR A 53 11.55 -0.31 -29.62
C TYR A 53 12.75 -0.98 -28.90
N ALA A 54 13.70 -1.53 -29.66
CA ALA A 54 14.78 -2.34 -29.10
C ALA A 54 15.68 -1.59 -28.10
N GLU A 55 15.86 -0.28 -28.26
CA GLU A 55 16.63 0.53 -27.31
C GLU A 55 15.94 0.63 -25.95
N GLU A 56 14.62 0.84 -25.95
CA GLU A 56 13.81 0.91 -24.73
C GLU A 56 13.83 -0.43 -24.00
N PHE A 57 13.63 -1.53 -24.73
CA PHE A 57 13.69 -2.88 -24.16
C PHE A 57 15.07 -3.21 -23.58
N ARG A 58 16.16 -2.86 -24.28
CA ARG A 58 17.54 -3.04 -23.78
C ARG A 58 17.79 -2.23 -22.52
N SER A 59 17.26 -1.01 -22.43
CA SER A 59 17.36 -0.18 -21.22
C SER A 59 16.66 -0.86 -20.02
N GLN A 60 15.48 -1.44 -20.24
CA GLN A 60 14.75 -2.20 -19.22
C GLN A 60 15.49 -3.48 -18.81
N ILE A 61 15.97 -4.27 -19.77
CA ILE A 61 16.79 -5.47 -19.51
C ILE A 61 18.00 -5.14 -18.65
N ASN A 62 18.74 -4.08 -19.01
CA ASN A 62 19.90 -3.64 -18.24
C ASN A 62 19.51 -3.22 -16.82
N SER A 63 18.36 -2.57 -16.64
CA SER A 63 17.84 -2.20 -15.32
C SER A 63 17.52 -3.42 -14.46
N TYR A 64 16.91 -4.46 -15.03
CA TYR A 64 16.64 -5.72 -14.33
C TYR A 64 17.93 -6.48 -13.98
N ARG A 65 18.88 -6.56 -14.91
CA ARG A 65 20.20 -7.16 -14.64
C ARG A 65 20.93 -6.46 -13.49
N GLN A 66 20.92 -5.13 -13.46
CA GLN A 66 21.51 -4.37 -12.36
C GLN A 66 20.86 -4.66 -11.00
N ILE A 67 19.56 -4.94 -10.94
CA ILE A 67 18.89 -5.35 -9.69
C ILE A 67 19.34 -6.76 -9.30
N LEU A 68 19.35 -7.70 -10.25
CA LEU A 68 19.78 -9.09 -10.03
C LEU A 68 21.24 -9.18 -9.54
N ASP A 69 22.09 -8.29 -10.01
CA ASP A 69 23.50 -8.23 -9.64
C ASP A 69 23.76 -7.48 -8.32
N ASP A 70 22.77 -6.76 -7.76
CA ASP A 70 22.91 -6.03 -6.49
C ASP A 70 23.08 -7.02 -5.31
N PRO A 71 24.16 -6.93 -4.53
CA PRO A 71 24.34 -7.76 -3.33
C PRO A 71 23.20 -7.63 -2.32
N ASN A 72 22.67 -6.41 -2.11
CA ASN A 72 21.60 -6.19 -1.15
C ASN A 72 20.28 -6.84 -1.60
N TYR A 73 20.06 -6.94 -2.91
CA TYR A 73 18.91 -7.66 -3.44
C TYR A 73 19.05 -9.17 -3.21
N ARG A 74 20.22 -9.72 -3.57
CA ARG A 74 20.53 -11.15 -3.40
C ARG A 74 20.49 -11.61 -1.95
N GLU A 75 20.86 -10.74 -1.01
CA GLU A 75 20.80 -10.99 0.43
C GLU A 75 19.40 -10.75 1.03
N GLY A 76 18.41 -10.33 0.23
CA GLY A 76 17.06 -10.05 0.70
C GLY A 76 16.93 -8.80 1.57
N LEU A 77 17.90 -7.88 1.48
CA LEU A 77 17.95 -6.64 2.27
C LEU A 77 17.16 -5.49 1.64
N TYR A 78 16.67 -5.66 0.42
CA TYR A 78 15.81 -4.66 -0.22
C TYR A 78 14.56 -4.40 0.63
N PRO A 79 14.17 -3.13 0.80
CA PRO A 79 12.97 -2.82 1.54
C PRO A 79 11.75 -3.36 0.80
N ARG A 80 10.73 -3.69 1.58
CA ARG A 80 9.40 -3.92 1.03
C ARG A 80 8.91 -2.63 0.37
N GLY A 81 8.35 -2.75 -0.84
CA GLY A 81 7.67 -1.64 -1.48
C GLY A 81 6.47 -1.15 -0.65
N ILE A 82 6.18 0.14 -0.74
CA ILE A 82 4.98 0.75 -0.13
C ILE A 82 3.72 0.06 -0.63
N GLU A 83 3.65 -0.27 -1.92
CA GLU A 83 2.53 -1.01 -2.51
C GLU A 83 2.23 -2.32 -1.76
N LYS A 84 3.28 -3.10 -1.44
CA LYS A 84 3.12 -4.34 -0.68
C LYS A 84 2.64 -4.10 0.75
N ILE A 85 3.02 -2.99 1.38
CA ILE A 85 2.50 -2.62 2.71
C ILE A 85 1.02 -2.22 2.61
N ILE A 86 0.66 -1.44 1.59
CA ILE A 86 -0.73 -1.05 1.32
C ILE A 86 -1.61 -2.28 1.07
N GLN A 87 -1.17 -3.25 0.28
CA GLN A 87 -1.91 -4.50 0.05
C GLN A 87 -2.12 -5.27 1.36
N GLN A 88 -1.12 -5.29 2.25
CA GLN A 88 -1.24 -5.91 3.58
C GLN A 88 -2.12 -5.13 4.57
N ILE A 89 -2.55 -3.91 4.21
CA ILE A 89 -3.56 -3.16 4.95
C ILE A 89 -4.95 -3.42 4.35
N ILE A 90 -5.09 -3.30 3.02
CA ILE A 90 -6.38 -3.47 2.34
C ILE A 90 -6.93 -4.89 2.55
N GLU A 91 -6.08 -5.91 2.38
CA GLU A 91 -6.54 -7.30 2.42
C GLU A 91 -7.20 -7.66 3.77
N PRO A 92 -6.53 -7.48 4.93
CA PRO A 92 -7.14 -7.80 6.21
C PRO A 92 -8.30 -6.86 6.56
N MET A 93 -8.29 -5.59 6.13
CA MET A 93 -9.43 -4.69 6.32
C MET A 93 -10.65 -5.13 5.53
N SER A 94 -10.47 -5.54 4.28
CA SER A 94 -11.56 -6.02 3.44
C SER A 94 -12.15 -7.32 3.97
N LEU A 95 -11.32 -8.19 4.53
CA LEU A 95 -11.77 -9.38 5.24
C LEU A 95 -12.55 -8.99 6.52
N TRP A 96 -12.04 -8.02 7.27
CA TRP A 96 -12.72 -7.54 8.49
C TRP A 96 -14.12 -7.03 8.17
N GLU A 97 -14.25 -6.18 7.15
CA GLU A 97 -15.52 -5.66 6.65
C GLU A 97 -16.47 -6.80 6.25
N ALA A 98 -15.98 -7.69 5.39
CA ALA A 98 -16.76 -8.79 4.86
C ALA A 98 -17.27 -9.73 5.96
N ILE A 99 -16.47 -9.98 6.99
CA ILE A 99 -16.91 -10.81 8.11
C ILE A 99 -17.91 -10.06 9.00
N THR A 100 -17.72 -8.75 9.22
CA THR A 100 -18.67 -7.94 10.02
C THR A 100 -20.02 -7.73 9.36
N SER A 101 -20.14 -7.95 8.04
CA SER A 101 -21.41 -7.83 7.32
C SER A 101 -22.30 -9.06 7.43
N LEU A 102 -21.83 -10.14 8.09
CA LEU A 102 -22.63 -11.33 8.39
C LEU A 102 -23.70 -11.02 9.45
N THR A 103 -24.71 -11.90 9.53
CA THR A 103 -25.75 -11.80 10.55
C THR A 103 -25.18 -11.98 11.95
N THR A 104 -25.74 -11.29 12.94
CA THR A 104 -25.28 -11.33 14.33
C THR A 104 -25.37 -12.72 14.98
N ASP A 105 -26.11 -13.65 14.39
CA ASP A 105 -26.23 -15.03 14.87
C ASP A 105 -25.07 -15.93 14.40
N HIS A 106 -24.29 -15.50 13.39
CA HIS A 106 -23.14 -16.24 12.90
C HIS A 106 -21.97 -16.14 13.87
N PHE A 107 -21.22 -17.22 14.15
CA PHE A 107 -20.13 -17.19 15.15
C PHE A 107 -18.99 -16.20 14.82
N PHE A 108 -18.82 -15.84 13.56
CA PHE A 108 -17.85 -14.80 13.15
C PHE A 108 -18.32 -13.36 13.40
N ALA A 109 -19.63 -13.16 13.59
CA ALA A 109 -20.24 -11.84 13.79
C ALA A 109 -20.80 -11.66 15.19
N SER A 110 -21.19 -12.75 15.85
CA SER A 110 -21.65 -12.73 17.23
C SER A 110 -20.52 -12.38 18.20
N GLU A 111 -20.87 -11.71 19.29
CA GLU A 111 -19.91 -11.47 20.37
C GLU A 111 -19.54 -12.80 21.03
N ASN A 112 -18.29 -13.22 20.84
CA ASN A 112 -17.73 -14.40 21.48
C ASN A 112 -16.19 -14.30 21.51
N TYR A 113 -15.55 -15.23 22.22
CA TYR A 113 -14.10 -15.23 22.38
C TYR A 113 -13.34 -15.30 21.05
N PHE A 114 -13.83 -16.09 20.08
CA PHE A 114 -13.19 -16.21 18.77
C PHE A 114 -13.26 -14.88 17.99
N ARG A 115 -14.43 -14.22 18.00
CA ARG A 115 -14.60 -12.87 17.44
C ARG A 115 -13.61 -11.88 18.07
N SER A 116 -13.49 -11.86 19.39
CA SER A 116 -12.53 -11.00 20.08
C SER A 116 -11.08 -11.25 19.68
N LEU A 117 -10.68 -12.52 19.49
CA LEU A 117 -9.34 -12.86 19.00
C LEU A 117 -9.08 -12.31 17.59
N VAL A 118 -10.06 -12.44 16.70
CA VAL A 118 -9.99 -11.90 15.33
C VAL A 118 -9.84 -10.37 15.38
N ASP A 119 -10.69 -9.68 16.13
CA ASP A 119 -10.66 -8.22 16.23
C ASP A 119 -9.34 -7.69 16.78
N VAL A 120 -8.81 -8.30 17.85
CA VAL A 120 -7.51 -7.91 18.42
C VAL A 120 -6.37 -8.15 17.43
N SER A 121 -6.38 -9.30 16.75
CA SER A 121 -5.33 -9.67 15.79
C SER A 121 -5.31 -8.72 14.59
N LEU A 122 -6.49 -8.39 14.04
CA LEU A 122 -6.64 -7.46 12.92
C LEU A 122 -6.24 -6.05 13.33
N THR A 123 -6.73 -5.57 14.48
CA THR A 123 -6.39 -4.25 15.01
C THR A 123 -4.87 -4.10 15.17
N PHE A 124 -4.19 -5.12 15.72
CA PHE A 124 -2.74 -5.11 15.90
C PHE A 124 -1.98 -5.14 14.57
N LEU A 125 -2.37 -6.03 13.65
CA LEU A 125 -1.76 -6.17 12.32
C LEU A 125 -1.84 -4.85 11.55
N LEU A 126 -3.06 -4.31 11.43
CA LEU A 126 -3.32 -3.08 10.70
C LEU A 126 -2.61 -1.88 11.33
N SER A 127 -2.67 -1.75 12.66
CA SER A 127 -1.95 -0.66 13.36
C SER A 127 -0.45 -0.74 13.12
N SER A 128 0.11 -1.95 13.04
CA SER A 128 1.53 -2.16 12.82
C SER A 128 1.95 -1.80 11.40
N GLU A 129 1.21 -2.22 10.37
CA GLU A 129 1.50 -1.86 8.98
C GLU A 129 1.31 -0.35 8.72
N ILE A 130 0.23 0.24 9.24
CA ILE A 130 0.00 1.70 9.18
C ILE A 130 1.18 2.44 9.83
N ALA A 131 1.59 2.07 11.04
CA ALA A 131 2.66 2.77 11.75
C ALA A 131 4.00 2.78 10.99
N LYS A 132 4.30 1.76 10.17
CA LYS A 132 5.51 1.74 9.33
C LYS A 132 5.51 2.87 8.30
N LEU A 133 4.35 3.19 7.73
CA LEU A 133 4.19 4.22 6.70
C LEU A 133 4.36 5.64 7.27
N PHE A 134 4.06 5.85 8.55
CA PHE A 134 4.16 7.14 9.24
C PHE A 134 5.47 7.33 10.01
N ASN A 135 6.41 6.39 9.94
CA ASN A 135 7.63 6.47 10.75
C ASN A 135 8.53 7.64 10.31
N HIS A 136 8.90 8.50 11.28
CA HIS A 136 9.66 9.71 11.04
C HIS A 136 11.18 9.52 11.09
N LYS A 137 11.68 8.31 11.39
CA LYS A 137 13.11 8.05 11.40
C LYS A 137 13.67 8.25 9.98
N PRO A 138 14.68 9.13 9.77
CA PRO A 138 15.19 9.42 8.43
C PRO A 138 15.82 8.22 7.70
N ALA A 139 16.18 7.16 8.44
CA ALA A 139 16.75 5.94 7.90
C ALA A 139 15.68 4.99 7.31
N ASP A 140 14.41 5.15 7.68
CA ASP A 140 13.38 4.17 7.37
C ASP A 140 12.75 4.44 5.99
N PHE A 141 12.39 3.39 5.26
CA PHE A 141 11.75 3.46 3.95
C PHE A 141 10.22 3.69 4.08
N ALA A 142 9.84 4.69 4.86
CA ALA A 142 8.45 5.03 5.16
C ALA A 142 7.82 5.90 4.07
N LEU A 143 6.49 5.82 3.93
CA LEU A 143 5.71 6.70 3.05
C LEU A 143 5.95 8.18 3.39
N TYR A 144 6.05 8.51 4.68
CA TYR A 144 6.45 9.83 5.16
C TYR A 144 7.73 10.36 4.49
N ASN A 145 8.80 9.56 4.50
CA ASN A 145 10.10 9.95 3.99
C ASN A 145 10.11 10.07 2.46
N ILE A 146 9.35 9.20 1.79
CA ILE A 146 9.13 9.27 0.33
C ILE A 146 8.36 10.55 -0.01
N TRP A 147 7.24 10.81 0.66
CA TRP A 147 6.44 12.03 0.48
C TRP A 147 7.27 13.30 0.61
N LEU A 148 8.03 13.43 1.71
CA LEU A 148 8.87 14.61 1.95
C LEU A 148 9.94 14.80 0.86
N THR A 149 10.51 13.71 0.35
CA THR A 149 11.50 13.77 -0.73
C THR A 149 10.84 14.19 -2.04
N SER A 150 9.64 13.69 -2.31
CA SER A 150 8.89 13.92 -3.54
C SER A 150 8.17 15.27 -3.57
N LYS A 151 8.02 15.95 -2.42
CA LYS A 151 7.22 17.16 -2.27
C LYS A 151 7.55 18.26 -3.28
N LEU A 152 8.83 18.57 -3.49
CA LEU A 152 9.24 19.60 -4.44
C LEU A 152 8.82 19.26 -5.88
N LYS A 153 8.94 17.98 -6.27
CA LYS A 153 8.50 17.50 -7.58
C LYS A 153 6.98 17.61 -7.73
N ILE A 154 6.23 17.23 -6.69
CA ILE A 154 4.77 17.30 -6.68
C ILE A 154 4.31 18.76 -6.79
N GLN A 155 4.90 19.67 -6.00
CA GLN A 155 4.60 21.11 -6.05
C GLN A 155 4.85 21.73 -7.44
N ALA A 156 5.80 21.19 -8.19
CA ALA A 156 6.10 21.65 -9.55
C ALA A 156 5.21 21.04 -10.65
N SER A 157 4.37 20.05 -10.31
CA SER A 157 3.67 19.21 -11.30
C SER A 157 2.19 19.59 -11.53
N ASP A 158 1.68 20.61 -10.84
CA ASP A 158 0.24 21.00 -10.81
C ASP A 158 -0.73 19.83 -10.52
N LEU A 159 -0.21 18.68 -10.05
CA LEU A 159 -1.01 17.49 -9.77
C LEU A 159 -1.92 17.70 -8.56
N VAL A 160 -1.51 18.52 -7.60
CA VAL A 160 -2.15 18.63 -6.29
C VAL A 160 -2.19 20.09 -5.86
N THR A 161 -3.29 20.49 -5.23
CA THR A 161 -3.46 21.84 -4.70
C THR A 161 -2.49 22.10 -3.55
N SER A 162 -2.12 23.36 -3.32
CA SER A 162 -1.22 23.71 -2.22
C SER A 162 -1.86 23.40 -0.86
N GLU A 163 -3.18 23.54 -0.78
CA GLU A 163 -4.01 23.23 0.37
C GLU A 163 -4.00 21.74 0.70
N GLU A 164 -4.13 20.85 -0.31
CA GLU A 164 -4.06 19.40 -0.10
C GLU A 164 -2.64 18.97 0.32
N ILE A 165 -1.59 19.59 -0.24
CA ILE A 165 -0.20 19.35 0.21
C ILE A 165 -0.02 19.74 1.68
N GLU A 166 -0.50 20.91 2.09
CA GLU A 166 -0.43 21.35 3.49
C GLU A 166 -1.23 20.40 4.40
N PHE A 167 -2.40 19.95 3.96
CA PHE A 167 -3.21 18.98 4.69
C PHE A 167 -2.45 17.67 4.92
N ILE A 168 -1.80 17.13 3.88
CA ILE A 168 -1.00 15.90 3.96
C ILE A 168 0.20 16.09 4.91
N ASP A 169 0.89 17.22 4.81
CA ASP A 169 2.01 17.55 5.69
C ASP A 169 1.59 17.61 7.17
N ASN A 170 0.41 18.17 7.45
CA ASN A 170 -0.15 18.22 8.80
C ASN A 170 -0.40 16.80 9.35
N GLN A 171 -0.83 15.85 8.53
CA GLN A 171 -1.01 14.46 8.96
C GLN A 171 0.33 13.78 9.27
N PHE A 172 1.36 14.13 8.50
CA PHE A 172 2.74 13.67 8.66
C PHE A 172 3.57 14.46 9.66
N GLU A 173 2.99 15.44 10.37
CA GLU A 173 3.70 16.25 11.35
C GLU A 173 4.24 15.40 12.51
N VAL A 174 5.53 15.51 12.84
CA VAL A 174 6.19 14.72 13.90
C VAL A 174 5.53 14.89 15.27
N ASN A 175 5.16 16.13 15.60
CA ASN A 175 4.54 16.46 16.89
C ASN A 175 3.03 16.16 16.92
N GLY A 176 2.43 15.89 15.75
CA GLY A 176 1.02 15.52 15.60
C GLY A 176 0.01 16.56 16.09
N LYS A 177 0.36 17.85 16.17
CA LYS A 177 -0.55 18.88 16.72
C LYS A 177 -1.72 19.15 15.80
N ARG A 178 -1.51 19.06 14.49
CA ARG A 178 -2.52 19.30 13.45
C ARG A 178 -3.03 18.01 12.80
N ARG A 179 -2.58 16.87 13.31
CA ARG A 179 -2.95 15.55 12.82
C ARG A 179 -4.40 15.23 13.22
N ASP A 180 -5.13 14.59 12.32
CA ASP A 180 -6.46 14.09 12.61
C ASP A 180 -6.43 13.15 13.83
N GLN A 181 -7.46 13.27 14.68
CA GLN A 181 -7.54 12.52 15.92
C GLN A 181 -7.60 11.00 15.68
N ARG A 182 -8.22 10.57 14.58
CA ARG A 182 -8.32 9.15 14.19
C ARG A 182 -6.95 8.54 13.95
N LEU A 183 -6.10 9.24 13.19
CA LEU A 183 -4.72 8.82 12.96
C LEU A 183 -3.90 8.85 14.26
N THR A 184 -4.11 9.87 15.09
CA THR A 184 -3.43 9.97 16.40
C THR A 184 -3.77 8.79 17.31
N ARG A 185 -5.06 8.40 17.39
CA ARG A 185 -5.49 7.22 18.15
C ARG A 185 -4.79 5.95 17.67
N LEU A 186 -4.74 5.70 16.36
CA LEU A 186 -4.11 4.51 15.78
C LEU A 186 -2.61 4.42 16.08
N LEU A 187 -1.87 5.53 15.90
CA LEU A 187 -0.44 5.55 16.15
C LEU A 187 -0.13 5.41 17.65
N ASN A 188 -0.97 6.00 18.52
CA ASN A 188 -0.86 5.83 19.96
C ASN A 188 -1.19 4.42 20.42
N PHE A 189 -2.20 3.77 19.83
CA PHE A 189 -2.57 2.39 20.12
C PHE A 189 -1.39 1.45 19.92
N ARG A 190 -0.72 1.52 18.75
CA ARG A 190 0.49 0.71 18.48
C ARG A 190 1.60 0.94 19.52
N ASN A 191 1.85 2.20 19.88
CA ASN A 191 2.91 2.53 20.84
C ASN A 191 2.59 2.03 22.25
N LYS A 192 1.32 2.11 22.68
CA LYS A 192 0.86 1.64 24.00
C LYS A 192 0.75 0.11 24.08
N GLN A 193 0.37 -0.58 23.01
CA GLN A 193 0.39 -2.04 22.97
C GLN A 193 1.82 -2.60 23.12
N ILE A 194 2.83 -1.87 22.65
CA ILE A 194 4.25 -2.22 22.84
C ILE A 194 4.74 -1.79 24.22
N ALA A 195 4.29 -0.62 24.73
CA ALA A 195 4.59 -0.13 26.07
C ALA A 195 3.56 -0.67 27.07
N HIS A 196 3.69 -1.96 27.44
CA HIS A 196 2.81 -2.63 28.40
C HIS A 196 2.49 -1.77 29.64
N ASN A 197 1.19 -1.69 29.99
CA ASN A 197 0.60 -1.10 31.21
C ASN A 197 0.19 0.39 31.16
N SER A 198 -0.33 0.90 30.04
CA SER A 198 -1.05 2.17 30.02
C SER A 198 -2.40 2.03 29.32
N ALA A 199 -3.43 2.72 29.81
CA ALA A 199 -4.72 2.75 29.14
C ALA A 199 -4.56 3.25 27.69
N SER A 200 -4.91 2.44 26.70
CA SER A 200 -5.02 2.86 25.30
C SER A 200 -6.36 3.55 25.07
N ASP A 201 -6.38 4.52 24.15
CA ASP A 201 -7.65 5.02 23.64
C ASP A 201 -8.30 3.91 22.80
N GLU A 202 -9.62 3.83 22.83
CA GLU A 202 -10.36 2.88 22.00
C GLU A 202 -10.17 3.27 20.52
N THR A 203 -9.65 2.33 19.73
CA THR A 203 -9.55 2.47 18.27
C THR A 203 -10.81 1.93 17.63
N GLN A 204 -11.41 2.71 16.74
CA GLN A 204 -12.63 2.33 16.02
C GLN A 204 -12.29 1.89 14.60
N LYS A 205 -13.14 1.03 14.01
CA LYS A 205 -12.98 0.58 12.62
C LYS A 205 -12.90 1.77 11.64
N ASP A 206 -13.69 2.81 11.86
CA ASP A 206 -13.67 4.05 11.08
C ASP A 206 -12.33 4.78 11.11
N ASP A 207 -11.54 4.61 12.19
CA ASP A 207 -10.19 5.17 12.27
C ASP A 207 -9.30 4.52 11.20
N PHE A 208 -9.37 3.20 11.07
CA PHE A 208 -8.62 2.44 10.07
C PHE A 208 -9.06 2.79 8.65
N VAL A 209 -10.37 2.89 8.41
CA VAL A 209 -10.93 3.27 7.09
C VAL A 209 -10.41 4.65 6.68
N TYR A 210 -10.55 5.64 7.56
CA TYR A 210 -10.10 6.99 7.28
C TYR A 210 -8.61 7.06 6.96
N VAL A 211 -7.77 6.44 7.80
CA VAL A 211 -6.31 6.47 7.60
C VAL A 211 -5.89 5.70 6.35
N THR A 212 -6.57 4.62 6.01
CA THR A 212 -6.31 3.87 4.78
C THR A 212 -6.67 4.68 3.55
N CYS A 213 -7.80 5.39 3.54
CA CYS A 213 -8.14 6.33 2.48
C CYS A 213 -7.08 7.43 2.32
N PHE A 214 -6.60 7.99 3.44
CA PHE A 214 -5.49 8.96 3.42
C PHE A 214 -4.22 8.37 2.80
N ILE A 215 -3.78 7.19 3.25
CA ILE A 215 -2.59 6.51 2.71
C ILE A 215 -2.74 6.28 1.19
N LEU A 216 -3.89 5.77 0.77
CA LEU A 216 -4.17 5.49 -0.65
C LEU A 216 -4.16 6.75 -1.49
N ARG A 217 -4.66 7.87 -0.96
CA ARG A 217 -4.64 9.15 -1.63
C ARG A 217 -3.22 9.69 -1.80
N VAL A 218 -2.39 9.64 -0.75
CA VAL A 218 -0.97 10.01 -0.83
C VAL A 218 -0.24 9.13 -1.85
N TRP A 219 -0.53 7.83 -1.85
CA TRP A 219 0.00 6.89 -2.81
C TRP A 219 -0.44 7.21 -4.25
N ALA A 220 -1.70 7.55 -4.49
CA ALA A 220 -2.22 7.95 -5.80
C ALA A 220 -1.51 9.18 -6.37
N ILE A 221 -1.22 10.16 -5.51
CA ILE A 221 -0.47 11.37 -5.89
C ILE A 221 0.97 11.03 -6.28
N LEU A 222 1.64 10.20 -5.47
CA LEU A 222 2.99 9.75 -5.77
C LEU A 222 3.02 8.93 -7.07
N ASP A 223 2.07 8.02 -7.27
CA ASP A 223 1.98 7.21 -8.48
C ASP A 223 1.78 8.09 -9.72
N ALA A 224 0.90 9.09 -9.66
CA ALA A 224 0.75 10.06 -10.75
C ALA A 224 2.04 10.87 -11.02
N ALA A 225 2.84 11.17 -10.00
CA ALA A 225 4.07 11.94 -10.14
C ALA A 225 5.26 11.13 -10.70
N TYR A 226 5.30 9.82 -10.43
CA TYR A 226 6.41 8.93 -10.84
C TYR A 226 6.03 7.97 -11.97
N SER A 227 4.75 7.82 -12.28
CA SER A 227 4.20 6.93 -13.32
C SER A 227 2.97 7.51 -14.04
N PRO A 228 3.03 8.75 -14.57
CA PRO A 228 1.85 9.48 -15.09
C PRO A 228 1.14 8.79 -16.27
N ASN A 229 1.83 7.94 -17.02
CA ASN A 229 1.31 7.24 -18.20
C ASN A 229 1.11 5.74 -17.95
N CYS A 230 1.11 5.30 -16.70
CA CYS A 230 0.88 3.91 -16.37
C CYS A 230 -0.62 3.63 -16.29
N MET A 231 -1.04 2.45 -16.75
CA MET A 231 -2.36 1.96 -16.42
C MET A 231 -2.46 1.76 -14.90
N PRO A 232 -3.63 2.02 -14.28
CA PRO A 232 -3.81 1.76 -12.85
C PRO A 232 -3.41 0.32 -12.53
N ARG A 233 -2.62 0.15 -11.47
CA ARG A 233 -2.04 -1.14 -11.13
C ARG A 233 -3.13 -2.11 -10.67
N PRO A 234 -3.02 -3.41 -10.96
CA PRO A 234 -3.92 -4.38 -10.34
C PRO A 234 -3.69 -4.39 -8.84
N ILE A 235 -4.77 -4.45 -8.06
CA ILE A 235 -4.66 -4.82 -6.65
C ILE A 235 -4.52 -6.34 -6.57
N HIS A 236 -3.41 -6.81 -6.01
CA HIS A 236 -3.15 -8.23 -5.83
C HIS A 236 -3.86 -8.74 -4.57
N LEU A 237 -5.07 -9.26 -4.79
CA LEU A 237 -5.90 -9.89 -3.77
C LEU A 237 -5.61 -11.39 -3.70
N ASP A 238 -5.69 -11.99 -2.51
CA ASP A 238 -5.56 -13.45 -2.40
C ASP A 238 -6.83 -14.12 -2.95
N GLU A 239 -6.67 -14.85 -4.05
CA GLU A 239 -7.74 -15.61 -4.71
C GLU A 239 -8.20 -16.79 -3.84
N HIS A 240 -7.31 -17.31 -2.99
CA HIS A 240 -7.53 -18.47 -2.13
C HIS A 240 -7.99 -18.09 -0.72
N LEU A 241 -8.17 -16.79 -0.42
CA LEU A 241 -8.55 -16.29 0.91
C LEU A 241 -9.75 -17.03 1.51
N PHE A 242 -10.71 -17.37 0.66
CA PHE A 242 -11.98 -17.98 1.06
C PHE A 242 -12.05 -19.49 0.80
N ASP A 243 -10.96 -20.12 0.32
CA ASP A 243 -10.99 -21.51 -0.13
C ASP A 243 -11.35 -22.50 0.97
N GLN A 244 -11.13 -22.18 2.24
CA GLN A 244 -11.48 -23.06 3.35
C GLN A 244 -12.75 -22.64 4.10
N PHE A 245 -13.34 -21.50 3.73
CA PHE A 245 -14.49 -20.94 4.43
C PHE A 245 -15.77 -21.76 4.18
N TYR A 246 -15.83 -22.57 3.12
CA TYR A 246 -16.96 -23.50 2.87
C TYR A 246 -17.18 -24.51 4.00
N LYS A 247 -16.19 -24.75 4.87
CA LYS A 247 -16.30 -25.67 6.01
C LYS A 247 -17.14 -25.09 7.15
N ILE A 248 -17.30 -23.78 7.18
CA ILE A 248 -17.83 -23.02 8.31
C ILE A 248 -18.86 -21.96 7.91
N MET A 249 -19.08 -21.78 6.60
CA MET A 249 -20.07 -20.89 6.01
C MET A 249 -20.84 -21.63 4.91
N SER A 250 -22.13 -21.35 4.80
CA SER A 250 -22.95 -21.77 3.67
C SER A 250 -22.51 -21.08 2.37
N SER A 251 -22.95 -21.60 1.22
CA SER A 251 -22.66 -20.99 -0.08
C SER A 251 -23.24 -19.57 -0.22
N VAL A 252 -24.36 -19.27 0.47
CA VAL A 252 -25.00 -17.95 0.45
C VAL A 252 -24.15 -16.96 1.24
N GLU A 253 -23.72 -17.32 2.44
CA GLU A 253 -22.82 -16.51 3.26
C GLU A 253 -21.48 -16.28 2.56
N LEU A 254 -20.91 -17.32 1.96
CA LEU A 254 -19.65 -17.22 1.23
C LEU A 254 -19.75 -16.25 0.03
N SER A 255 -20.88 -16.27 -0.66
CA SER A 255 -21.14 -15.34 -1.77
C SER A 255 -21.31 -13.90 -1.26
N HIS A 256 -22.01 -13.73 -0.13
CA HIS A 256 -22.20 -12.44 0.53
C HIS A 256 -20.88 -11.82 0.99
N VAL A 257 -20.03 -12.57 1.72
CA VAL A 257 -18.75 -12.03 2.20
C VAL A 257 -17.80 -11.68 1.04
N LYS A 258 -17.80 -12.47 -0.03
CA LYS A 258 -17.02 -12.14 -1.25
C LYS A 258 -17.52 -10.85 -1.90
N ALA A 259 -18.83 -10.63 -1.96
CA ALA A 259 -19.42 -9.42 -2.52
C ALA A 259 -19.13 -8.18 -1.65
N GLU A 260 -19.29 -8.28 -0.33
CA GLU A 260 -19.01 -7.17 0.58
C GLU A 260 -17.52 -6.82 0.63
N ARG A 261 -16.62 -7.82 0.56
CA ARG A 261 -15.17 -7.58 0.40
C ARG A 261 -14.88 -6.73 -0.84
N LEU A 262 -15.43 -7.13 -1.99
CA LEU A 262 -15.21 -6.42 -3.26
C LEU A 262 -15.78 -5.00 -3.22
N LYS A 263 -17.00 -4.85 -2.69
CA LYS A 263 -17.67 -3.56 -2.51
C LYS A 263 -16.82 -2.61 -1.68
N PHE A 264 -16.35 -3.06 -0.52
CA PHE A 264 -15.51 -2.27 0.37
C PHE A 264 -14.19 -1.83 -0.28
N ILE A 265 -13.52 -2.73 -1.01
CA ILE A 265 -12.30 -2.38 -1.74
C ILE A 265 -12.59 -1.29 -2.77
N ASN A 266 -13.67 -1.43 -3.55
CA ASN A 266 -14.06 -0.42 -4.53
C ASN A 266 -14.44 0.92 -3.88
N GLU A 267 -15.03 0.92 -2.68
CA GLU A 267 -15.30 2.13 -1.90
C GLU A 267 -13.98 2.82 -1.47
N LEU A 268 -12.99 2.07 -0.98
CA LEU A 268 -11.66 2.60 -0.66
C LEU A 268 -10.97 3.20 -1.90
N LEU A 269 -11.01 2.48 -3.03
CA LEU A 269 -10.42 2.94 -4.28
C LEU A 269 -11.15 4.18 -4.85
N SER A 270 -12.47 4.27 -4.67
CA SER A 270 -13.22 5.47 -5.04
C SER A 270 -12.86 6.65 -4.15
N ALA A 271 -12.72 6.44 -2.84
CA ALA A 271 -12.37 7.49 -1.90
C ALA A 271 -11.00 8.13 -2.19
N CYS A 272 -10.00 7.35 -2.64
CA CYS A 272 -8.67 7.87 -2.96
C CYS A 272 -8.58 8.72 -4.23
N SER A 273 -9.64 8.73 -5.05
CA SER A 273 -9.75 9.56 -6.26
C SER A 273 -10.36 10.95 -6.02
N LYS A 274 -10.47 11.33 -4.75
CA LYS A 274 -10.99 12.62 -4.31
C LYS A 274 -9.92 13.38 -3.53
N ASP A 275 -9.86 14.68 -3.74
CA ASP A 275 -9.01 15.60 -2.99
C ASP A 275 -9.40 15.59 -1.49
N LEU A 276 -8.41 15.52 -0.60
CA LEU A 276 -8.61 15.37 0.85
C LEU A 276 -9.27 16.57 1.52
N VAL A 277 -9.22 17.75 0.90
CA VAL A 277 -9.71 19.01 1.48
C VAL A 277 -11.06 19.37 0.89
N THR A 278 -11.19 19.31 -0.44
CA THR A 278 -12.38 19.74 -1.19
C THR A 278 -13.36 18.60 -1.45
N GLY A 279 -12.90 17.35 -1.39
CA GLY A 279 -13.69 16.17 -1.78
C GLY A 279 -13.98 16.07 -3.28
N THR A 280 -13.37 16.95 -4.09
CA THR A 280 -13.59 16.98 -5.55
C THR A 280 -12.89 15.81 -6.22
N TYR A 281 -13.54 15.22 -7.21
CA TYR A 281 -12.98 14.10 -7.97
C TYR A 281 -11.93 14.62 -8.96
N ASP A 282 -10.73 14.07 -8.90
CA ASP A 282 -9.61 14.48 -9.74
C ASP A 282 -9.00 13.34 -10.57
N GLY A 283 -9.63 12.16 -10.52
CA GLY A 283 -9.30 11.02 -11.38
C GLY A 283 -8.03 10.25 -11.02
N LYS A 284 -7.25 10.68 -10.02
CA LYS A 284 -6.02 9.99 -9.62
C LYS A 284 -6.36 8.68 -8.92
N ARG A 285 -5.88 7.57 -9.45
CA ARG A 285 -6.18 6.24 -8.92
C ARG A 285 -4.93 5.38 -8.93
N PRO A 286 -4.49 4.87 -7.77
CA PRO A 286 -3.29 4.05 -7.70
C PRO A 286 -3.53 2.61 -8.17
N PHE A 287 -4.78 2.14 -8.07
CA PHE A 287 -5.18 0.80 -8.46
C PHE A 287 -6.40 0.83 -9.38
N ALA A 288 -6.50 -0.17 -10.25
CA ALA A 288 -7.65 -0.39 -11.11
C ALA A 288 -8.89 -0.80 -10.28
N GLU A 289 -10.07 -0.35 -10.71
CA GLU A 289 -11.33 -0.88 -10.17
C GLU A 289 -11.45 -2.36 -10.48
N LEU A 290 -11.89 -3.13 -9.48
CA LEU A 290 -12.12 -4.55 -9.65
C LEU A 290 -13.51 -4.79 -10.23
N ARG A 291 -13.56 -5.42 -11.40
CA ARG A 291 -14.79 -5.92 -12.02
C ARG A 291 -14.78 -7.44 -12.04
N VAL A 292 -15.68 -8.07 -11.30
CA VAL A 292 -15.91 -9.51 -11.43
C VAL A 292 -16.80 -9.75 -12.64
N THR A 293 -16.28 -10.47 -13.63
CA THR A 293 -17.11 -11.01 -14.72
C THR A 293 -17.41 -12.46 -14.37
N VAL A 294 -18.62 -12.74 -13.88
CA VAL A 294 -19.05 -14.12 -13.64
C VAL A 294 -19.32 -14.77 -14.99
N LYS A 295 -18.46 -15.70 -15.42
CA LYS A 295 -18.81 -16.63 -16.49
C LYS A 295 -19.74 -17.68 -15.89
N ILE A 296 -21.02 -17.61 -16.26
CA ILE A 296 -21.95 -18.71 -16.05
C ILE A 296 -21.65 -19.72 -17.17
N THR A 297 -21.02 -20.84 -16.81
CA THR A 297 -20.94 -22.05 -17.64
C THR A 297 -21.88 -23.09 -17.10
#